data_AF-A0A524APV5-F1
#
_entry.id   AF-A0A524APV5-F1
#
_cell.length_a   1.000
_cell.length_b   1.000
_cell.length_c   1.000
_cell.angle_alpha   90.00
_cell.angle_beta   90.00
_cell.angle_gamma   90.00
#
_symmetry.space_group_name_H-M   'P 1'
#
loop_
_entity.id
_entity.type
_entity.pdbx_description
1 polymer ?
#
loop_
_entity_poly.entity_id
_entity_poly.type
_entity_poly.pdbx_seq_one_letter_code
_entity_poly.pdbx_strand_id
1 'polypeptide(L)' 'MKTIQMTIDEPLLAEVDRVIQALDTTRSAFIREALQLALRQHKIAKMEQQQAEGYARHPVEPGEFDVWVAEQAWTEQ' A
#
# COMPACT_ATOMS: atom_id res chain seq x y z
N MET A 1 -22.40 10.75 -4.59
CA MET A 1 -21.99 9.61 -3.73
C MET A 1 -23.08 8.56 -3.78
N LYS A 2 -22.73 7.26 -3.78
CA LYS A 2 -23.72 6.17 -3.74
C LYS A 2 -23.72 5.54 -2.35
N THR A 3 -24.89 5.42 -1.72
CA THR A 3 -25.02 4.75 -0.43
C THR A 3 -25.01 3.25 -0.64
N ILE A 4 -24.23 2.55 0.17
CA ILE A 4 -24.19 1.09 0.20
C ILE A 4 -24.53 0.63 1.62
N GLN A 5 -25.18 -0.53 1.74
CA GLN A 5 -25.28 -1.25 3.00
C GLN A 5 -24.15 -2.27 3.05
N MET A 6 -23.51 -2.40 4.22
CA MET A 6 -22.46 -3.39 4.44
C MET A 6 -22.57 -3.94 5.85
N THR A 7 -22.20 -5.21 6.01
CA THR A 7 -22.13 -5.86 7.31
C THR A 7 -20.71 -5.75 7.86
N ILE A 8 -20.60 -5.43 9.14
CA ILE A 8 -19.33 -5.33 9.86
C ILE A 8 -19.52 -5.97 11.24
N ASP A 9 -18.51 -6.68 11.71
CA ASP A 9 -18.55 -7.29 13.04
C ASP A 9 -18.63 -6.22 14.12
N GLU A 10 -19.43 -6.48 15.15
CA GLU A 10 -19.68 -5.54 16.24
C GLU A 10 -18.41 -5.08 16.98
N PRO A 11 -17.42 -5.97 17.28
CA PRO A 11 -16.17 -5.53 17.91
C PRO A 11 -15.38 -4.55 17.03
N LEU A 12 -15.33 -4.80 15.72
CA LEU A 12 -14.64 -3.94 14.77
C LEU A 12 -15.33 -2.58 14.64
N LEU A 13 -16.67 -2.56 14.63
CA LEU A 13 -17.42 -1.31 14.63
C LEU A 13 -17.15 -0.48 15.89
N ALA A 14 -17.06 -1.12 17.06
CA ALA A 14 -16.73 -0.44 18.31
C ALA A 14 -15.31 0.14 18.32
N GLU A 15 -14.35 -0.50 17.65
CA GLU A 15 -13.01 0.05 17.43
C GLU A 15 -13.03 1.27 16.52
N VAL A 16 -13.74 1.18 15.39
CA VAL A 16 -13.93 2.32 14.47
C VAL A 16 -14.54 3.50 15.22
N ASP A 17 -15.56 3.28 16.03
CA ASP A 17 -16.22 4.33 16.80
C ASP A 17 -15.28 5.08 17.75
N ARG A 18 -14.40 4.35 18.44
CA ARG A 18 -13.40 4.98 19.33
C ARG A 18 -12.42 5.84 18.54
N VAL A 19 -11.97 5.35 17.38
CA VAL A 19 -11.01 6.07 16.54
C VAL A 19 -11.63 7.32 15.93
N ILE A 20 -12.85 7.25 15.40
CA ILE A 20 -13.48 8.41 14.78
C ILE A 20 -13.78 9.53 15.80
N GLN A 21 -14.04 9.18 17.06
CA GLN A 21 -14.18 10.17 18.14
C GLN A 21 -12.87 10.90 18.41
N ALA A 22 -11.74 10.18 18.43
CA ALA A 22 -10.43 10.80 18.62
C ALA A 22 -9.98 11.66 17.42
N LEU A 23 -10.41 11.30 16.22
CA LEU A 23 -10.06 11.98 14.97
C LEU A 23 -11.08 13.06 14.54
N ASP A 24 -12.15 13.28 15.31
CA ASP A 24 -13.26 14.17 14.98
C ASP A 24 -13.79 13.97 13.54
N THR A 25 -14.07 12.70 13.19
CA THR A 25 -14.54 12.32 11.85
C THR A 25 -15.80 11.46 11.91
N THR A 26 -16.36 11.14 10.74
CA THR A 26 -17.54 10.27 10.64
C THR A 26 -17.15 8.85 10.22
N ARG A 27 -17.95 7.85 10.60
CA ARG A 27 -17.77 6.46 10.14
C ARG A 27 -17.61 6.37 8.63
N SER A 28 -18.44 7.08 7.87
CA SER A 28 -18.42 7.02 6.41
C SER A 28 -17.16 7.63 5.80
N ALA A 29 -16.60 8.67 6.42
CA ALA A 29 -15.33 9.27 5.99
C ALA A 29 -14.18 8.32 6.29
N PHE A 30 -14.10 7.82 7.53
CA PHE A 30 -13.08 6.88 7.96
C PHE A 30 -13.05 5.59 7.12
N ILE A 31 -14.21 4.95 6.93
CA ILE A 31 -14.32 3.71 6.13
C ILE A 31 -13.94 3.95 4.67
N ARG A 32 -14.28 5.12 4.12
CA ARG A 32 -13.90 5.49 2.74
C ARG A 32 -12.39 5.62 2.59
N GLU A 33 -11.74 6.30 3.54
CA GLU A 33 -10.29 6.46 3.54
C GLU A 33 -9.58 5.12 3.71
N ALA A 34 -10.06 4.28 4.63
CA ALA A 34 -9.56 2.93 4.82
C ALA A 34 -9.68 2.07 3.55
N LEU A 35 -10.83 2.12 2.87
CA LEU A 35 -11.04 1.41 1.61
C LEU A 35 -10.11 1.92 0.50
N GLN A 36 -9.94 3.24 0.38
CA GLN A 36 -9.01 3.82 -0.59
C GLN A 36 -7.56 3.40 -0.31
N LEU A 37 -7.16 3.35 0.97
CA LEU A 37 -5.84 2.89 1.37
C LEU A 37 -5.63 1.41 1.01
N ALA A 38 -6.60 0.54 1.33
CA ALA A 38 -6.54 -0.87 1.01
C ALA A 38 -6.41 -1.11 -0.51
N LEU A 39 -7.18 -0.38 -1.33
CA LEU A 39 -7.07 -0.46 -2.79
C LEU A 39 -5.70 -0.01 -3.32
N ARG A 40 -5.12 1.04 -2.73
CA ARG A 40 -3.76 1.48 -3.09
C ARG A 40 -2.71 0.42 -2.73
N GLN A 41 -2.79 -0.12 -1.52
CA GLN A 41 -1.87 -1.18 -1.06
C GLN A 41 -1.97 -2.41 -1.96
N HIS A 42 -3.18 -2.84 -2.32
CA HIS A 42 -3.37 -3.95 -3.24
C HIS A 42 -2.72 -3.71 -4.61
N LYS A 43 -2.85 -2.48 -5.15
CA LYS A 43 -2.19 -2.12 -6.40
C LYS A 43 -0.66 -2.17 -6.29
N ILE A 44 -0.10 -1.66 -5.19
CA ILE A 44 1.36 -1.68 -4.95
C ILE A 44 1.86 -3.12 -4.86
N ALA A 45 1.23 -3.96 -4.03
CA ALA A 45 1.61 -5.36 -3.88
C ALA A 45 1.58 -6.13 -5.21
N LYS A 46 0.60 -5.83 -6.08
CA LYS A 46 0.54 -6.42 -7.41
C LYS A 46 1.72 -6.00 -8.30
N MET A 47 2.12 -4.72 -8.25
CA MET A 47 3.27 -4.24 -9.02
C MET A 47 4.58 -4.84 -8.50
N GLU A 48 4.75 -4.94 -7.18
CA GLU A 48 5.91 -5.57 -6.55
C GLU A 48 6.02 -7.05 -6.94
N GLN A 49 4.90 -7.78 -6.94
CA GLN A 49 4.85 -9.16 -7.41
C GLN A 49 5.29 -9.26 -8.87
N GLN A 50 4.79 -8.39 -9.75
CA GLN A 50 5.18 -8.36 -11.16
C GLN A 50 6.67 -8.06 -11.35
N GLN A 51 7.23 -7.15 -10.55
CA GLN A 51 8.65 -6.84 -10.56
C GLN A 51 9.48 -8.06 -10.13
N ALA A 52 9.11 -8.71 -9.02
CA ALA A 52 9.79 -9.91 -8.52
C ALA A 52 9.75 -11.05 -9.55
N GLU A 53 8.60 -11.29 -10.17
CA GLU A 53 8.44 -12.27 -11.26
C GLU A 53 9.24 -11.89 -12.51
N GLY A 54 9.42 -10.60 -12.77
CA GLY A 54 10.26 -10.09 -13.84
C GLY A 54 11.73 -10.44 -13.61
N TYR A 55 12.27 -10.09 -12.44
CA TYR A 55 13.66 -10.38 -12.07
C TYR A 55 13.93 -11.88 -11.96
N ALA A 56 12.96 -12.68 -11.51
CA ALA A 56 13.11 -14.14 -11.46
C ALA A 56 13.16 -14.77 -12.86
N ARG A 57 12.39 -14.24 -13.83
CA ARG A 57 12.40 -14.73 -15.22
C ARG A 57 13.57 -14.21 -16.04
N HIS A 58 14.06 -13.03 -15.71
CA HIS A 58 15.17 -12.36 -16.38
C HIS A 58 16.21 -11.98 -15.31
N PRO A 59 16.99 -12.96 -14.83
CA PRO A 59 18.05 -12.67 -13.87
C PRO A 59 19.10 -11.77 -14.52
N VAL A 60 19.73 -10.96 -13.67
CA VAL A 60 20.80 -10.04 -14.08
C VAL A 60 21.98 -10.84 -14.63
N GLU A 61 22.44 -10.47 -15.82
CA GLU A 61 23.63 -11.05 -16.41
C GLU A 61 24.91 -10.39 -15.87
N PRO A 62 26.03 -11.11 -15.77
CA PRO A 62 27.31 -10.51 -15.39
C PRO A 62 27.69 -9.38 -16.38
N GLY A 63 28.03 -8.20 -15.87
CA GLY A 63 28.37 -7.05 -16.72
C GLY A 63 27.21 -6.11 -17.05
N GLU A 64 25.96 -6.50 -16.80
CA GLU A 64 24.78 -5.75 -17.25
C GLU A 64 24.68 -4.35 -16.61
N PHE A 65 25.11 -4.21 -15.37
CA PHE A 65 25.03 -2.94 -14.62
C PHE A 65 26.39 -2.40 -14.18
N ASP A 66 27.49 -3.03 -14.60
CA ASP A 66 28.85 -2.71 -14.13
C ASP A 66 29.26 -1.25 -14.39
N VAL A 67 28.73 -0.65 -15.46
CA VAL A 67 28.97 0.76 -15.83
C VAL A 67 28.42 1.73 -14.79
N TRP A 68 27.36 1.36 -14.07
CA TRP A 68 26.70 2.20 -13.07
C TRP A 68 27.27 2.04 -11.65
N VAL A 69 28.13 1.05 -11.43
CA VAL A 69 28.71 0.75 -10.10
C VAL A 69 29.56 1.92 -9.60
N ALA A 70 30.31 2.58 -10.49
CA ALA A 70 31.15 3.73 -10.15
C ALA A 70 30.32 4.98 -9.77
N GLU A 71 29.03 5.02 -10.11
CA GLU A 71 28.13 6.15 -9.87
C GLU A 71 27.29 6.00 -8.59
N GLN A 72 27.31 4.83 -7.92
CA GLN A 72 26.54 4.56 -6.69
C GLN A 72 27.17 5.16 -5.41
N ALA A 73 27.59 6.42 -5.45
CA ALA A 73 27.99 7.17 -4.27
C ALA A 73 26.77 7.81 -3.61
N TRP A 74 26.14 7.11 -2.66
CA TRP A 74 25.16 7.74 -1.78
C TRP A 74 25.93 8.67 -0.82
N THR A 75 25.78 9.98 -0.98
CA THR A 75 26.38 10.96 -0.08
C THR A 75 25.90 10.68 1.35
N GLU A 76 26.85 10.43 2.26
CA GLU A 76 26.57 10.39 3.70
C GLU A 76 26.10 11.78 4.14
N GLN A 77 24.89 11.85 4.68
CA GLN A 77 24.37 13.01 5.43
C GLN A 77 24.12 12.61 6.87
#